data_AF-A0A0F9DFM5-F1
#
_entry.id   AF-A0A0F9DFM5-F1
#
_cell.length_a   1.000
_cell.length_b   1.000
_cell.length_c   1.000
_cell.angle_alpha   90.00
_cell.angle_beta   90.00
_cell.angle_gamma   90.00
#
_symmetry.space_group_name_H-M   'P 1'
#
loop_
_entity.id
_entity.type
_entity.pdbx_description
1 polymer ?
#
loop_
_entity_poly.entity_id
_entity_poly.type
_entity_poly.pdbx_seq_one_letter_code
_entity_poly.pdbx_strand_id
1 'polypeptide(L)'
;MKNPKRVLICGGREWNNPYPILRELRALPDSITTVIHGDARGADKLGGVIAEGLDLNVISVPANWREGRKAAGFVRNKKMLKMKPDIVLAFH
;
A
#
# COMPACT_ATOMS: atom_id res chain seq x y z
N MET A 1 9.71 2.64 -23.41
CA MET A 1 9.30 3.35 -22.17
C MET A 1 9.50 2.41 -21.00
N LYS A 2 10.22 2.80 -19.94
CA LYS A 2 10.28 1.97 -18.72
C LYS A 2 8.85 1.91 -18.15
N ASN A 3 8.33 0.72 -17.89
CA ASN A 3 7.05 0.59 -17.21
C ASN A 3 7.17 1.32 -15.86
N PRO A 4 6.23 2.21 -15.50
CA PRO A 4 6.22 2.82 -14.17
C PRO A 4 6.20 1.70 -13.13
N LYS A 5 7.16 1.74 -12.21
CA LYS A 5 7.29 0.72 -11.18
C LYS A 5 6.27 1.00 -10.07
N ARG A 6 5.76 -0.07 -9.47
CA ARG A 6 4.73 -0.01 -8.42
C ARG A 6 5.29 -0.55 -7.12
N VAL A 7 4.96 0.11 -6.01
CA VAL A 7 5.23 -0.40 -4.67
C VAL A 7 3.90 -0.74 -4.00
N LEU A 8 3.86 -1.84 -3.26
CA LEU A 8 2.75 -2.19 -2.39
C LEU A 8 3.13 -1.88 -0.95
N ILE A 9 2.32 -1.09 -0.26
CA ILE A 9 2.42 -0.88 1.18
C ILE A 9 1.36 -1.71 1.88
N CYS A 10 1.77 -2.46 2.90
CA CYS A 10 0.87 -3.17 3.77
C CYS A 10 1.36 -3.18 5.22
N GLY A 11 0.47 -3.48 6.16
CA GLY A 11 0.92 -3.66 7.53
C GLY A 11 -0.15 -3.80 8.60
N GLY A 12 0.30 -3.63 9.84
CA GLY A 12 -0.50 -3.69 11.05
C GLY A 12 -1.57 -2.61 11.11
N ARG A 13 -2.73 -2.97 11.69
CA ARG A 13 -3.89 -2.08 11.84
C ARG A 13 -3.75 -1.04 12.96
N GLU A 14 -2.80 -1.26 13.85
CA GLU A 14 -2.51 -0.37 14.99
C GLU A 14 -1.28 0.50 14.73
N TRP A 15 -0.65 0.37 13.55
CA TRP A 15 0.52 1.17 13.20
C TRP A 15 0.14 2.66 13.11
N ASN A 16 0.84 3.50 13.87
CA ASN A 16 0.55 4.93 13.96
C ASN A 16 1.78 5.83 13.70
N ASN A 17 2.96 5.25 13.46
CA ASN A 17 4.19 6.01 13.25
C ASN A 17 4.43 6.28 11.74
N PRO A 18 4.28 7.51 11.25
CA PRO A 18 4.45 7.81 9.82
C PRO A 18 5.91 7.78 9.36
N TYR A 19 6.88 7.98 10.25
CA TYR A 19 8.27 8.26 9.87
C TYR A 19 8.97 7.10 9.14
N PRO A 20 8.82 5.82 9.55
CA PRO A 20 9.41 4.72 8.78
C PRO A 20 8.82 4.61 7.38
N ILE A 21 7.51 4.82 7.21
CA ILE A 21 6.85 4.78 5.90
C ILE A 21 7.39 5.90 4.99
N LEU A 22 7.45 7.12 5.51
CA LEU A 22 8.00 8.27 4.78
C LEU A 22 9.47 8.05 4.37
N ARG A 23 10.29 7.52 5.28
CA ARG A 23 11.70 7.22 5.02
C ARG A 23 11.82 6.22 3.86
N GLU A 24 11.09 5.11 3.92
CA GLU A 24 11.17 4.09 2.87
C GLU A 24 10.66 4.64 1.53
N LEU A 25 9.55 5.38 1.51
CA LEU A 25 9.02 5.99 0.29
C LEU A 25 10.00 6.97 -0.36
N ARG A 26 10.70 7.80 0.44
CA ARG A 26 11.73 8.72 -0.07
C ARG A 26 13.02 8.04 -0.54
N ALA A 27 13.28 6.82 -0.08
CA ALA A 27 14.43 6.04 -0.51
C ALA A 27 14.16 5.25 -1.81
N LEU A 28 12.91 5.22 -2.29
CA LEU A 28 12.56 4.54 -3.53
C LEU A 28 13.16 5.27 -4.74
N PRO A 29 13.55 4.54 -5.81
CA PRO A 29 13.99 5.17 -7.04
C PRO A 29 12.85 5.97 -7.68
N ASP A 30 13.16 7.10 -8.30
CA ASP A 30 12.19 7.97 -9.02
C ASP A 30 11.36 7.25 -10.10
N SER A 31 11.79 6.06 -10.55
CA SER A 31 11.02 5.20 -11.44
C SER A 31 9.76 4.59 -10.79
N ILE A 32 9.63 4.64 -9.46
CA ILE A 32 8.41 4.28 -8.73
C ILE A 32 7.46 5.47 -8.77
N THR A 33 6.31 5.29 -9.39
CA THR A 33 5.33 6.37 -9.55
C THR A 33 3.96 6.00 -8.98
N THR A 34 3.82 4.81 -8.40
CA THR A 34 2.53 4.30 -7.94
C THR A 34 2.66 3.47 -6.67
N VAL A 35 1.82 3.79 -5.69
CA VAL A 35 1.67 3.08 -4.43
C VAL A 35 0.32 2.33 -4.44
N ILE A 36 0.35 1.04 -4.13
CA ILE A 36 -0.83 0.20 -3.91
C ILE A 36 -0.95 -0.03 -2.41
N HIS A 37 -2.14 0.15 -1.84
CA HIS A 37 -2.37 -0.16 -0.43
C HIS A 37 -3.78 -0.70 -0.23
N GLY A 38 -4.03 -1.30 0.92
CA GLY A 38 -5.25 -2.06 1.16
C GLY A 38 -6.38 -1.32 1.87
N ASP A 39 -6.23 0.00 2.05
CA ASP A 39 -7.18 0.91 2.69
C ASP A 39 -7.72 0.41 4.05
N ALA A 40 -6.92 -0.37 4.79
CA ALA A 40 -7.20 -0.64 6.20
C ALA A 40 -6.70 0.51 7.08
N ARG A 41 -7.25 0.64 8.28
CA ARG A 41 -6.63 1.47 9.32
C ARG A 41 -5.18 1.05 9.58
N GLY A 42 -4.38 1.97 10.10
CA GLY A 42 -2.97 1.75 10.40
C GLY A 42 -2.06 1.97 9.19
N ALA A 43 -1.13 1.05 8.96
CA ALA A 43 -0.06 1.21 7.96
C ALA A 43 -0.59 1.45 6.54
N ASP A 44 -1.64 0.75 6.12
CA ASP A 44 -2.23 0.91 4.79
C ASP A 44 -2.75 2.34 4.58
N LYS A 45 -3.47 2.91 5.55
CA LYS A 45 -4.02 4.27 5.44
C LYS A 45 -2.94 5.33 5.49
N LEU A 46 -1.99 5.20 6.42
CA LEU A 46 -0.85 6.11 6.54
C LEU A 46 0.02 6.08 5.28
N GLY A 47 0.28 4.89 4.73
CA GLY A 47 1.02 4.73 3.48
C GLY A 47 0.37 5.43 2.30
N GLY A 48 -0.96 5.33 2.17
CA GLY A 48 -1.70 6.06 1.13
C GLY A 48 -1.56 7.58 1.27
N VAL A 49 -1.79 8.12 2.47
CA VAL A 49 -1.73 9.57 2.71
C VAL A 49 -0.32 10.13 2.48
N ILE A 50 0.71 9.43 2.96
CA ILE A 50 2.11 9.87 2.76
C ILE A 50 2.48 9.83 1.27
N ALA A 51 2.04 8.80 0.54
CA ALA A 51 2.28 8.70 -0.89
C ALA A 51 1.62 9.83 -1.69
N GLU A 52 0.37 10.19 -1.36
CA GLU A 52 -0.31 11.36 -1.94
C GLU A 52 0.48 12.64 -1.67
N GLY A 53 0.98 12.84 -0.45
CA GLY A 53 1.80 14.00 -0.08
C GLY A 53 3.19 14.04 -0.72
N LEU A 54 3.62 12.96 -1.40
CA LEU A 54 4.86 12.89 -2.19
C LEU A 54 4.58 12.91 -3.70
N ASP A 55 3.36 13.30 -4.12
CA ASP A 55 2.91 13.34 -5.52
C ASP A 55 2.99 11.98 -6.25
N LEU A 56 2.92 10.87 -5.50
CA LEU A 56 2.82 9.53 -6.08
C LEU A 56 1.36 9.20 -6.39
N ASN A 57 1.12 8.44 -7.47
CA ASN A 57 -0.22 7.91 -7.73
C ASN A 57 -0.58 6.87 -6.67
N VAL A 58 -1.81 6.90 -6.15
CA VAL A 58 -2.26 5.95 -5.13
C VAL A 58 -3.41 5.08 -5.64
N ILE A 59 -3.30 3.78 -5.42
CA ILE A 59 -4.34 2.80 -5.69
C ILE A 59 -4.75 2.12 -4.37
N SER A 60 -5.90 2.54 -3.85
CA SER A 60 -6.53 1.93 -2.69
C SER A 60 -7.33 0.68 -3.08
N VAL A 61 -7.11 -0.43 -2.38
CA VAL A 61 -7.84 -1.68 -2.58
C VAL A 61 -8.52 -2.07 -1.26
N PRO A 62 -9.70 -1.54 -0.94
CA PRO A 62 -10.39 -1.87 0.30
C PRO A 62 -10.85 -3.33 0.33
N ALA A 63 -10.83 -3.92 1.52
CA ALA A 63 -11.39 -5.25 1.74
C ALA A 63 -12.92 -5.19 1.77
N ASN A 64 -13.59 -6.12 1.08
CA ASN A 64 -15.04 -6.21 1.07
C ASN A 64 -15.54 -7.03 2.26
N TRP A 65 -15.83 -6.35 3.37
CA TRP A 65 -16.29 -6.96 4.63
C TRP A 65 -17.80 -7.27 4.68
N ARG A 66 -18.53 -7.18 3.56
CA ARG A 66 -19.97 -7.55 3.54
C ARG A 66 -20.18 -8.97 4.09
N GLU A 67 -21.29 -9.14 4.80
CA GLU A 67 -21.62 -10.27 5.68
C GLU A 67 -21.07 -11.62 5.22
N GLY A 68 -20.32 -12.29 6.10
CA GLY A 68 -19.83 -13.66 5.89
C GLY A 68 -18.45 -13.80 5.23
N ARG A 69 -17.84 -12.73 4.70
CA ARG A 69 -16.52 -12.83 4.04
C ARG A 69 -15.36 -12.76 5.05
N LYS A 70 -15.21 -13.79 5.90
CA LYS A 70 -14.05 -13.94 6.82
C LYS A 70 -12.69 -13.81 6.10
N ALA A 71 -12.64 -14.18 4.82
CA ALA A 71 -11.46 -14.07 3.97
C ALA A 71 -11.29 -12.72 3.24
N ALA A 72 -12.09 -11.68 3.54
CA ALA A 72 -12.09 -10.42 2.81
C ALA A 72 -10.70 -9.76 2.73
N GLY A 73 -9.96 -9.75 3.84
CA GLY A 73 -8.57 -9.26 3.89
C GLY A 73 -7.63 -10.07 3.00
N PHE A 74 -7.72 -11.40 3.05
CA PHE A 74 -6.90 -12.28 2.22
C PHE A 74 -7.20 -12.09 0.72
N VAL A 75 -8.49 -12.02 0.34
CA VAL A 75 -8.91 -11.77 -1.04
C VAL A 75 -8.39 -10.44 -1.53
N ARG A 76 -8.45 -9.40 -0.69
CA ARG A 76 -7.87 -8.09 -0.98
C ARG A 76 -6.36 -8.15 -1.16
N ASN A 77 -5.62 -8.84 -0.29
CA ASN A 77 -4.17 -9.00 -0.42
C ASN A 77 -3.81 -9.70 -1.73
N LYS A 78 -4.56 -10.75 -2.09
CA LYS A 78 -4.40 -11.44 -3.38
C LYS A 78 -4.68 -10.51 -4.56
N LYS A 79 -5.65 -9.61 -4.47
CA LYS A 79 -5.91 -8.59 -5.51
C LYS A 79 -4.73 -7.63 -5.66
N MET A 80 -4.19 -7.09 -4.55
CA MET A 80 -3.04 -6.19 -4.60
C MET A 80 -1.80 -6.87 -5.21
N LEU A 81 -1.51 -8.12 -4.84
CA LEU A 81 -0.40 -8.88 -5.43
C LEU A 81 -0.60 -9.18 -6.92
N LYS A 82 -1.84 -9.41 -7.38
CA LYS A 82 -2.16 -9.58 -8.81
C LYS A 82 -1.89 -8.32 -9.64
N MET A 83 -1.78 -7.15 -9.01
CA MET A 83 -1.37 -5.91 -9.68
C MET A 83 0.13 -5.84 -9.96
N LYS A 84 0.88 -6.89 -9.60
CA LYS A 84 2.32 -7.07 -9.86
C LYS A 84 3.15 -5.88 -9.35
N PRO A 85 3.13 -5.61 -8.03
CA PRO A 85 4.07 -4.66 -7.45
C PRO A 85 5.50 -5.16 -7.65
N ASP A 86 6.42 -4.24 -7.92
CA ASP A 86 7.85 -4.52 -8.04
C ASP A 86 8.52 -4.60 -6.65
N ILE A 87 7.97 -3.89 -5.66
CA ILE A 87 8.45 -3.82 -4.28
C ILE A 87 7.26 -3.97 -3.33
N VAL A 88 7.47 -4.68 -2.22
CA VAL A 88 6.53 -4.76 -1.09
C VAL A 88 7.20 -4.18 0.15
N LEU A 89 6.58 -3.16 0.75
CA LEU A 89 6.95 -2.61 2.04
C LEU A 89 5.91 -3.05 3.08
N ALA A 90 6.35 -3.84 4.06
CA ALA A 90 5.51 -4.39 5.12
C ALA A 90 5.89 -3.78 6.48
N PHE A 91 4.92 -3.21 7.18
CA PHE A 91 5.11 -2.54 8.47
C PHE A 91 4.29 -3.27 9.56
N HIS A 92 4.91 -3.81 10.60
CA HIS A 92 4.20 -4.48 11.70
C HIS A 92 4.68 -3.99 13.06
#